data_AF-A0A965PN47-F1
#
_entry.id   AF-A0A965PN47-F1
#
_cell.length_a   1.000
_cell.length_b   1.000
_cell.length_c   1.000
_cell.angle_alpha   90.00
_cell.angle_beta   90.00
_cell.angle_gamma   90.00
#
_symmetry.space_group_name_H-M   'P 1'
#
loop_
_entity.id
_entity.type
_entity.pdbx_description
1 polymer ?
#
loop_
_entity_poly.entity_id
_entity_poly.type
_entity_poly.pdbx_seq_one_letter_code
_entity_poly.pdbx_strand_id
1 'polypeptide(L)'
;MRDVFNSVANYYWIFDLNVTTIESVYNAAQTSKRGTIVLTPTDSWYGGVGGVAFVGAWGWQAYQPGFVFTKNITSNGQPDFKSIANATAHEAGHMLYLNHHSENNAQGQAVSSYYYGKGEGETSFAPQMGVAYGRNMGAWVCGPISGPCGWRISGGFNMPNWQDDIAELSLERIGGKGYTPHAKQLSLKAD
;
A
#
# COMPACT_ATOMS: atom_id res chain seq x y z
N MET A 1 2.00 18.85 -0.27
CA MET A 1 0.76 18.08 -0.52
C MET A 1 0.59 17.64 -1.97
N ARG A 2 0.78 18.52 -2.97
CA ARG A 2 0.75 18.11 -4.39
C ARG A 2 1.72 16.98 -4.73
N ASP A 3 2.95 17.06 -4.22
CA ASP A 3 3.97 16.02 -4.49
C ASP A 3 3.63 14.69 -3.83
N VAL A 4 2.96 14.72 -2.67
CA VAL A 4 2.44 13.52 -1.99
C VAL A 4 1.39 12.86 -2.88
N PHE A 5 0.41 13.63 -3.34
CA PHE A 5 -0.63 13.15 -4.24
C PHE A 5 -0.05 12.54 -5.53
N ASN A 6 0.85 13.26 -6.21
CA ASN A 6 1.48 12.78 -7.44
C ASN A 6 2.25 11.47 -7.20
N SER A 7 2.96 11.36 -6.08
CA SER A 7 3.72 10.15 -5.73
C SER A 7 2.79 8.97 -5.46
N VAL A 8 1.70 9.17 -4.72
CA VAL A 8 0.69 8.13 -4.47
C VAL A 8 0.02 7.70 -5.76
N ALA A 9 -0.43 8.65 -6.60
CA ALA A 9 -0.97 8.35 -7.91
C ALA A 9 0.02 7.55 -8.78
N ASN A 10 1.30 7.91 -8.74
CA ASN A 10 2.36 7.18 -9.42
C ASN A 10 2.65 5.79 -8.84
N TYR A 11 2.30 5.47 -7.60
CA TYR A 11 2.39 4.08 -7.12
C TYR A 11 1.27 3.20 -7.68
N TYR A 12 0.10 3.78 -7.92
CA TYR A 12 -1.09 3.04 -8.36
C TYR A 12 -1.34 3.09 -9.87
N TRP A 13 -0.52 3.81 -10.64
CA TRP A 13 -0.75 4.07 -12.07
C TRP A 13 -0.85 2.82 -12.95
N ILE A 14 -0.28 1.69 -12.52
CA ILE A 14 -0.34 0.42 -13.26
C ILE A 14 -1.67 -0.34 -13.05
N PHE A 15 -2.52 0.12 -12.13
CA PHE A 15 -3.80 -0.52 -11.81
C PHE A 15 -4.98 0.31 -12.32
N ASP A 16 -6.14 -0.33 -12.46
CA ASP A 16 -7.41 0.35 -12.78
C ASP A 16 -8.00 1.00 -11.52
N LEU A 17 -7.27 1.96 -10.95
CA LEU A 17 -7.63 2.67 -9.72
C LEU A 17 -7.50 4.17 -9.93
N ASN A 18 -8.50 4.92 -9.44
CA ASN A 18 -8.46 6.38 -9.44
C ASN A 18 -8.01 6.91 -8.07
N VAL A 19 -6.93 7.70 -8.05
CA VAL A 19 -6.49 8.43 -6.86
C VAL A 19 -6.98 9.87 -7.00
N THR A 20 -7.74 10.36 -6.01
CA THR A 20 -8.36 11.69 -6.06
C THR A 20 -8.27 12.37 -4.70
N THR A 21 -8.16 13.70 -4.69
CA THR A 21 -8.39 14.52 -3.49
C THR A 21 -9.73 15.28 -3.55
N ILE A 22 -10.49 15.13 -4.64
CA ILE A 22 -11.79 15.75 -4.86
C ILE A 22 -12.90 14.85 -4.33
N GLU A 23 -13.65 15.36 -3.36
CA GLU A 23 -14.76 14.67 -2.70
C GLU A 23 -15.87 14.26 -3.68
N SER A 24 -16.21 15.09 -4.66
CA SER A 24 -17.26 14.76 -5.64
C SER A 24 -16.90 13.56 -6.52
N VAL A 25 -15.62 13.40 -6.86
CA VAL A 25 -15.10 12.23 -7.61
C VAL A 25 -15.18 10.97 -6.74
N TYR A 26 -14.81 11.06 -5.46
CA TYR A 26 -14.96 9.96 -4.50
C TYR A 26 -16.43 9.57 -4.31
N ASN A 27 -17.32 10.55 -4.15
CA ASN A 27 -18.75 10.34 -3.94
C ASN A 27 -19.44 9.72 -5.16
N ALA A 28 -18.93 9.97 -6.37
CA ALA A 28 -19.42 9.36 -7.60
C ALA A 28 -19.03 7.87 -7.76
N ALA A 29 -18.00 7.39 -7.08
CA ALA A 29 -17.61 5.99 -7.09
C ALA A 29 -18.60 5.11 -6.28
N GLN A 30 -18.79 3.86 -6.70
CA GLN A 30 -19.59 2.88 -5.96
C GLN A 30 -19.03 2.69 -4.55
N THR A 31 -19.90 2.59 -3.54
CA THR A 31 -19.50 2.46 -2.13
C THR A 31 -18.63 1.23 -1.88
N SER A 32 -18.84 0.14 -2.63
CA SER A 32 -18.04 -1.10 -2.58
C SER A 32 -16.73 -1.03 -3.37
N LYS A 33 -16.42 0.10 -4.04
CA LYS A 33 -15.25 0.30 -4.89
C LYS A 33 -14.54 1.61 -4.58
N ARG A 34 -14.54 2.01 -3.31
CA ARG A 34 -13.85 3.21 -2.85
C ARG A 34 -13.33 3.04 -1.44
N GLY A 35 -12.28 3.79 -1.13
CA GLY A 35 -11.65 3.88 0.17
C GLY A 35 -11.03 5.24 0.37
N THR A 36 -10.79 5.61 1.63
CA THR A 36 -10.19 6.89 2.00
C THR A 36 -9.01 6.66 2.94
N ILE A 37 -7.91 7.38 2.67
CA ILE A 37 -6.80 7.55 3.61
C ILE A 37 -6.79 9.00 4.10
N VAL A 38 -6.75 9.19 5.41
CA VAL A 38 -6.71 10.50 6.07
C VAL A 38 -5.30 10.80 6.52
N LEU A 39 -4.72 11.89 6.01
CA LEU A 39 -3.42 12.40 6.47
C LEU A 39 -3.68 13.38 7.60
N THR A 40 -3.17 13.09 8.80
CA THR A 40 -3.44 13.87 10.01
C THR A 40 -2.22 13.95 10.92
N PRO A 41 -1.93 15.07 11.58
CA PRO A 41 -0.92 15.12 12.64
C PRO A 41 -1.43 14.51 13.96
N THR A 42 -2.71 14.19 14.08
CA THR A 42 -3.30 13.69 15.33
C THR A 42 -3.20 12.17 15.41
N ASP A 43 -2.32 11.67 16.28
CA ASP A 43 -2.14 10.22 16.52
C ASP A 43 -2.60 9.78 17.92
N SER A 44 -3.04 10.68 18.79
CA SER A 44 -3.13 10.43 20.24
C SER A 44 -4.09 9.30 20.61
N TRP A 45 -4.99 8.95 19.70
CA TRP A 45 -5.96 7.86 19.84
C TRP A 45 -5.39 6.48 19.45
N TYR A 46 -4.25 6.42 18.76
CA TYR A 46 -3.59 5.18 18.31
C TYR A 46 -2.15 5.07 18.83
N GLY A 47 -1.35 6.13 18.63
CA GLY A 47 0.01 6.30 19.12
C GLY A 47 1.11 5.65 18.27
N GLY A 48 2.23 6.36 18.10
CA GLY A 48 3.57 5.78 17.88
C GLY A 48 3.89 5.15 16.52
N VAL A 49 2.99 5.15 15.54
CA VAL A 49 3.20 4.57 14.20
C VAL A 49 3.12 5.63 13.09
N GLY A 50 3.61 5.30 11.89
CA GLY A 50 3.50 6.16 10.70
C GLY A 50 2.10 6.18 10.09
N GLY A 51 1.36 5.08 10.19
CA GLY A 51 -0.01 4.95 9.69
C GLY A 51 -0.68 3.68 10.21
N VAL A 52 -1.97 3.55 9.90
CA VAL A 52 -2.76 2.35 10.17
C VAL A 52 -3.95 2.27 9.21
N ALA A 53 -4.20 1.09 8.66
CA ALA A 53 -5.40 0.76 7.92
C ALA A 53 -5.82 -0.69 8.16
N PHE A 54 -7.13 -0.94 8.11
CA PHE A 54 -7.64 -2.30 8.17
C PHE A 54 -7.38 -3.03 6.85
N VAL A 55 -6.84 -4.25 6.95
CA VAL A 55 -6.62 -5.11 5.80
C VAL A 55 -7.97 -5.50 5.18
N GLY A 56 -8.13 -5.20 3.89
CA GLY A 56 -9.38 -5.50 3.16
C GLY A 56 -10.53 -4.52 3.39
N ALA A 57 -10.28 -3.32 3.92
CA ALA A 57 -11.31 -2.30 4.15
C ALA A 57 -11.79 -1.59 2.86
N TRP A 58 -11.19 -1.87 1.70
CA TRP A 58 -11.65 -1.32 0.43
C TRP A 58 -13.11 -1.70 0.15
N GLY A 59 -13.97 -0.71 -0.03
CA GLY A 59 -15.40 -0.91 -0.21
C GLY A 59 -16.18 -1.23 1.07
N TRP A 60 -15.54 -1.29 2.24
CA TRP A 60 -16.15 -1.67 3.51
C TRP A 60 -16.13 -0.52 4.53
N GLN A 61 -17.20 0.28 4.50
CA GLN A 61 -17.31 1.56 5.20
C GLN A 61 -17.08 1.47 6.72
N ALA A 62 -17.45 0.35 7.35
CA ALA A 62 -17.28 0.16 8.80
C ALA A 62 -15.81 0.14 9.26
N TYR A 63 -14.87 -0.13 8.35
CA TYR A 63 -13.44 -0.22 8.62
C TYR A 63 -12.63 0.88 7.92
N GLN A 64 -13.32 1.90 7.40
CA GLN A 64 -12.72 3.11 6.84
C GLN A 64 -12.78 4.28 7.82
N PRO A 65 -11.89 5.27 7.71
CA PRO A 65 -10.76 5.36 6.77
C PRO A 65 -9.49 4.67 7.29
N GLY A 66 -8.47 4.56 6.44
CA GLY A 66 -7.09 4.40 6.90
C GLY A 66 -6.50 5.76 7.29
N PHE A 67 -5.41 5.76 8.07
CA PHE A 67 -4.81 6.97 8.61
C PHE A 67 -3.29 6.99 8.40
N VAL A 68 -2.76 8.16 8.08
CA VAL A 68 -1.31 8.44 8.06
C VAL A 68 -1.03 9.58 9.02
N PHE A 69 -0.15 9.32 9.99
CA PHE A 69 0.19 10.24 11.07
C PHE A 69 1.40 11.10 10.69
N THR A 70 1.13 12.24 10.06
CA THR A 70 2.18 13.09 9.45
C THR A 70 3.20 13.63 10.44
N LYS A 71 2.82 13.79 11.72
CA LYS A 71 3.77 14.23 12.76
C LYS A 71 4.81 13.17 13.13
N ASN A 72 4.54 11.89 12.87
CA ASN A 72 5.43 10.78 13.17
C ASN A 72 6.38 10.47 12.01
N ILE A 73 6.11 11.06 10.84
CA ILE A 73 6.88 10.88 9.61
C ILE A 73 7.58 12.20 9.29
N THR A 74 8.69 12.45 9.98
CA THR A 74 9.43 13.70 9.87
C THR A 74 10.89 13.47 9.52
N SER A 75 11.46 14.44 8.81
CA SER A 75 12.89 14.56 8.55
C SER A 75 13.32 15.97 8.96
N ASN A 76 14.36 16.08 9.79
CA ASN A 76 14.84 17.34 10.37
C ASN A 76 13.73 18.18 11.05
N GLY A 77 12.80 17.50 11.74
CA GLY A 77 11.69 18.15 12.46
C GLY A 77 10.57 18.70 11.57
N GLN A 78 10.59 18.41 10.27
CA GLN A 78 9.53 18.79 9.31
C GLN A 78 8.87 17.55 8.70
N PRO A 79 7.60 17.61 8.28
CA PRO A 79 6.95 16.50 7.58
C PRO A 79 7.76 16.06 6.35
N ASP A 80 8.11 14.77 6.30
CA ASP A 80 8.80 14.20 5.13
C ASP A 80 7.77 13.75 4.10
N PHE A 81 7.52 14.57 3.09
CA PHE A 81 6.50 14.30 2.08
C PHE A 81 6.74 13.01 1.28
N LYS A 82 8.00 12.61 1.06
CA LYS A 82 8.30 11.35 0.37
C LYS A 82 7.87 10.16 1.23
N SER A 83 8.24 10.20 2.51
CA SER A 83 7.86 9.15 3.45
C SER A 83 6.36 9.14 3.74
N ILE A 84 5.71 10.31 3.76
CA ILE A 84 4.24 10.42 3.87
C ILE A 84 3.55 9.81 2.65
N ALA A 85 4.05 10.03 1.43
CA ALA A 85 3.52 9.40 0.23
C ALA A 85 3.68 7.87 0.28
N ASN A 86 4.84 7.40 0.73
CA ASN A 86 5.08 5.97 0.94
C ASN A 86 4.10 5.36 1.95
N ALA A 87 3.92 6.00 3.10
CA ALA A 87 2.96 5.58 4.12
C ALA A 87 1.53 5.57 3.55
N THR A 88 1.14 6.61 2.83
CA THR A 88 -0.20 6.70 2.22
C THR A 88 -0.47 5.55 1.25
N ALA A 89 0.50 5.20 0.41
CA ALA A 89 0.39 4.05 -0.49
C ALA A 89 0.46 2.71 0.28
N HIS A 90 1.23 2.61 1.36
CA HIS A 90 1.28 1.42 2.21
C HIS A 90 -0.08 1.13 2.86
N GLU A 91 -0.69 2.15 3.50
CA GLU A 91 -1.99 2.01 4.15
C GLU A 91 -3.12 1.75 3.15
N ALA A 92 -3.08 2.39 1.98
CA ALA A 92 -4.00 2.07 0.89
C ALA A 92 -3.80 0.62 0.39
N GLY A 93 -2.57 0.12 0.37
CA GLY A 93 -2.24 -1.28 0.09
C GLY A 93 -2.93 -2.24 1.05
N HIS A 94 -2.91 -1.95 2.36
CA HIS A 94 -3.67 -2.74 3.35
C HIS A 94 -5.15 -2.80 3.03
N MET A 95 -5.78 -1.65 2.74
CA MET A 95 -7.20 -1.63 2.36
C MET A 95 -7.49 -2.56 1.17
N LEU A 96 -6.52 -2.73 0.28
CA LEU A 96 -6.55 -3.60 -0.91
C LEU A 96 -6.00 -5.01 -0.64
N TYR A 97 -6.04 -5.49 0.60
CA TYR A 97 -5.64 -6.84 1.05
C TYR A 97 -4.13 -7.15 1.07
N LEU A 98 -3.27 -6.14 0.92
CA LEU A 98 -1.84 -6.36 1.06
C LEU A 98 -1.44 -6.47 2.54
N ASN A 99 -0.51 -7.37 2.82
CA ASN A 99 0.09 -7.59 4.13
C ASN A 99 1.52 -7.03 4.11
N HIS A 100 2.12 -6.81 5.28
CA HIS A 100 3.51 -6.38 5.31
C HIS A 100 4.41 -7.44 4.67
N HIS A 101 5.36 -6.99 3.86
CA HIS A 101 6.46 -7.82 3.42
C HIS A 101 7.45 -7.99 4.57
N SER A 102 7.59 -9.23 5.06
CA SER A 102 8.45 -9.60 6.18
C SER A 102 9.90 -9.83 5.73
N GLU A 103 10.83 -9.68 6.67
CA GLU A 103 12.18 -10.20 6.48
C GLU A 103 12.22 -11.66 6.92
N ASN A 104 12.75 -12.55 6.07
CA ASN A 104 12.90 -13.96 6.39
C ASN A 104 14.38 -14.35 6.48
N ASN A 105 14.71 -15.27 7.38
CA ASN A 105 16.04 -15.87 7.43
C ASN A 105 16.27 -16.84 6.24
N ALA A 106 17.48 -17.39 6.15
CA ALA A 106 17.85 -18.36 5.10
C ALA A 106 17.00 -19.65 5.11
N GLN A 107 16.29 -19.92 6.21
CA GLN A 107 15.37 -21.04 6.39
C GLN A 107 13.92 -20.69 6.04
N GLY A 108 13.65 -19.49 5.54
CA GLY A 108 12.31 -19.04 5.14
C GLY A 108 11.39 -18.65 6.30
N GLN A 109 11.93 -18.47 7.50
CA GLN A 109 11.16 -18.07 8.68
C GLN A 109 11.19 -16.54 8.84
N ALA A 110 10.05 -15.93 9.10
CA ALA A 110 9.96 -14.48 9.35
C ALA A 110 10.74 -14.11 10.63
N VAL A 111 11.69 -13.18 10.51
CA VAL A 111 12.51 -12.63 11.59
C VAL A 111 12.16 -11.17 11.90
N SER A 112 11.46 -10.48 11.00
CA SER A 112 10.91 -9.14 11.19
C SER A 112 9.59 -9.02 10.46
N SER A 113 8.63 -8.29 11.04
CA SER A 113 7.35 -7.99 10.37
C SER A 113 7.53 -7.12 9.12
N TYR A 114 8.66 -6.43 9.01
CA TYR A 114 8.97 -5.60 7.84
C TYR A 114 10.35 -5.91 7.27
N TYR A 115 10.41 -5.96 5.95
CA TYR A 115 11.65 -5.93 5.20
C TYR A 115 12.05 -4.48 4.90
N TYR A 116 13.26 -4.11 5.34
CA TYR A 116 13.83 -2.77 5.15
C TYR A 116 14.48 -2.56 3.78
N GLY A 117 14.37 -3.57 2.91
CA GLY A 117 14.93 -3.51 1.57
C GLY A 117 16.43 -3.78 1.51
N LYS A 118 17.04 -3.43 0.38
CA LYS A 118 18.47 -3.66 0.09
C LYS A 118 19.05 -2.53 -0.74
N GLY A 119 20.39 -2.49 -0.78
CA GLY A 119 21.14 -1.50 -1.54
C GLY A 119 21.20 -0.14 -0.84
N GLU A 120 22.03 0.74 -1.39
CA GLU A 120 22.33 2.06 -0.87
C GLU A 120 22.27 3.11 -1.99
N GLY A 121 22.26 4.39 -1.59
CA GLY A 121 22.26 5.52 -2.51
C GLY A 121 21.07 5.51 -3.48
N GLU A 122 21.33 5.91 -4.72
CA GLU A 122 20.33 6.04 -5.79
C GLU A 122 19.59 4.73 -6.08
N THR A 123 20.26 3.59 -5.92
CA THR A 123 19.69 2.25 -6.17
C THR A 123 19.03 1.61 -4.94
N SER A 124 18.90 2.35 -3.84
CA SER A 124 18.28 1.82 -2.62
C SER A 124 16.81 1.49 -2.85
N PHE A 125 16.44 0.26 -2.49
CA PHE A 125 15.15 -0.33 -2.79
C PHE A 125 14.48 -0.87 -1.53
N ALA A 126 13.17 -0.75 -1.40
CA ALA A 126 12.36 -1.57 -0.49
C ALA A 126 10.98 -1.89 -1.10
N PRO A 127 10.34 -3.00 -0.68
CA PRO A 127 8.94 -3.24 -1.00
C PRO A 127 8.05 -2.12 -0.46
N GLN A 128 6.98 -1.79 -1.19
CA GLN A 128 6.00 -0.79 -0.74
C GLN A 128 5.32 -1.21 0.56
N MET A 129 5.04 -2.51 0.70
CA MET A 129 4.53 -3.12 1.93
C MET A 129 5.64 -3.48 2.95
N GLY A 130 6.88 -3.08 2.70
CA GLY A 130 7.99 -3.12 3.66
C GLY A 130 8.21 -1.73 4.28
N VAL A 131 9.45 -1.34 4.53
CA VAL A 131 9.79 0.03 4.97
C VAL A 131 10.52 0.79 3.87
N ALA A 132 9.79 1.61 3.11
CA ALA A 132 10.34 2.39 1.99
C ALA A 132 10.67 3.86 2.31
N TYR A 133 10.44 4.34 3.54
CA TYR A 133 10.64 5.75 3.94
C TYR A 133 12.02 6.32 3.54
N GLY A 134 13.09 5.61 3.87
CA GLY A 134 14.46 6.02 3.55
C GLY A 134 15.01 5.51 2.22
N ARG A 135 14.19 4.93 1.34
CA ARG A 135 14.64 4.28 0.10
C ARG A 135 14.27 5.10 -1.12
N ASN A 136 15.08 5.05 -2.18
CA ASN A 136 14.82 5.80 -3.41
C ASN A 136 13.81 5.12 -4.32
N MET A 137 13.68 3.80 -4.24
CA MET A 137 12.70 3.03 -5.00
C MET A 137 11.80 2.23 -4.08
N GLY A 138 10.51 2.52 -4.11
CA GLY A 138 9.43 1.66 -3.61
C GLY A 138 8.82 0.90 -4.78
N ALA A 139 8.53 -0.40 -4.61
CA ALA A 139 7.76 -1.15 -5.59
C ALA A 139 6.85 -2.20 -4.95
N TRP A 140 5.78 -2.53 -5.65
CA TRP A 140 4.99 -3.74 -5.41
C TRP A 140 5.83 -4.97 -5.77
N VAL A 141 5.87 -5.97 -4.89
CA VAL A 141 6.70 -7.16 -5.10
C VAL A 141 5.93 -8.44 -4.83
N CYS A 142 6.54 -9.56 -5.23
CA CYS A 142 6.20 -10.87 -4.70
C CYS A 142 7.24 -11.26 -3.66
N GLY A 143 6.79 -11.59 -2.45
CA GLY A 143 7.70 -11.90 -1.36
C GLY A 143 7.01 -12.41 -0.10
N PRO A 144 7.81 -12.75 0.92
CA PRO A 144 7.29 -13.23 2.18
C PRO A 144 6.55 -12.16 2.97
N ILE A 145 5.49 -12.55 3.69
CA ILE A 145 4.66 -11.64 4.48
C ILE A 145 4.60 -11.99 5.97
N SER A 146 4.35 -10.98 6.79
CA SER A 146 4.12 -11.15 8.22
C SER A 146 2.65 -11.51 8.50
N GLY A 147 2.27 -12.77 8.26
CA GLY A 147 0.91 -13.25 8.53
C GLY A 147 0.47 -14.39 7.62
N PRO A 148 -0.68 -15.03 7.89
CA PRO A 148 -1.21 -16.04 7.00
C PRO A 148 -1.60 -15.38 5.67
N CYS A 149 -1.12 -15.91 4.54
CA CYS A 149 -1.65 -15.53 3.24
C CYS A 149 -3.15 -15.86 3.22
N GLY A 150 -3.99 -14.87 2.94
CA GLY A 150 -5.43 -15.08 2.78
C GLY A 150 -5.67 -16.12 1.68
N TRP A 151 -6.45 -17.14 1.99
CA TRP A 151 -6.74 -18.35 1.21
C TRP A 151 -5.74 -19.50 1.38
N ARG A 152 -5.99 -20.32 2.41
CA ARG A 152 -5.74 -21.76 2.30
C ARG A 152 -6.58 -22.25 1.12
N ILE A 153 -5.96 -22.56 -0.01
CA ILE A 153 -6.62 -23.39 -1.02
C ILE A 153 -7.00 -24.68 -0.29
N SER A 154 -8.29 -25.00 -0.29
CA SER A 154 -8.81 -26.24 0.31
C SER A 154 -8.17 -27.42 -0.43
N GLY A 155 -7.06 -27.93 0.11
CA GLY A 155 -6.19 -28.88 -0.59
C GLY A 155 -4.88 -29.23 0.13
N GLY A 156 -4.57 -28.62 1.28
CA GLY A 156 -3.45 -29.07 2.12
C GLY A 156 -2.05 -28.66 1.63
N PHE A 157 -1.94 -27.74 0.66
CA PHE A 157 -0.66 -27.13 0.32
C PHE A 157 -0.33 -26.03 1.35
N ASN A 158 0.76 -26.21 2.08
CA ASN A 158 1.30 -25.20 2.98
C ASN A 158 2.03 -24.16 2.12
N MET A 159 1.31 -23.14 1.65
CA MET A 159 1.96 -22.00 1.01
C MET A 159 2.85 -21.34 2.07
N PRO A 160 4.15 -21.11 1.81
CA PRO A 160 4.93 -20.19 2.63
C PRO A 160 4.16 -18.88 2.78
N ASN A 161 4.26 -18.19 3.91
CA ASN A 161 3.65 -16.87 4.09
C ASN A 161 4.21 -15.91 3.02
N TRP A 162 3.60 -15.88 1.83
CA TRP A 162 4.04 -15.18 0.64
C TRP A 162 2.83 -14.52 -0.01
N GLN A 163 3.04 -13.33 -0.56
CA GLN A 163 2.05 -12.56 -1.31
C GLN A 163 2.69 -12.00 -2.58
N ASP A 164 1.93 -11.98 -3.66
CA ASP A 164 2.25 -11.22 -4.87
C ASP A 164 1.36 -9.98 -4.87
N ASP A 165 1.94 -8.82 -4.57
CA ASP A 165 1.23 -7.54 -4.51
C ASP A 165 0.52 -7.23 -5.83
N ILE A 166 1.20 -7.46 -6.96
CA ILE A 166 0.65 -7.16 -8.28
C ILE A 166 -0.51 -8.10 -8.58
N ALA A 167 -0.40 -9.37 -8.23
CA ALA A 167 -1.50 -10.31 -8.38
C ALA A 167 -2.70 -9.87 -7.53
N GLU A 168 -2.53 -9.63 -6.22
CA GLU A 168 -3.63 -9.22 -5.34
C GLU A 168 -4.28 -7.89 -5.78
N LEU A 169 -3.48 -6.94 -6.24
CA LEU A 169 -3.96 -5.66 -6.76
C LEU A 169 -4.54 -5.75 -8.19
N SER A 170 -4.32 -6.85 -8.92
CA SER A 170 -4.90 -7.05 -10.26
C SER A 170 -6.07 -8.04 -10.29
N LEU A 171 -6.35 -8.71 -9.17
CA LEU A 171 -7.55 -9.54 -9.02
C LEU A 171 -8.82 -8.72 -9.20
N GLU A 172 -9.93 -9.41 -9.49
CA GLU A 172 -11.27 -8.85 -9.76
C GLU A 172 -11.78 -7.85 -8.69
N ARG A 173 -11.13 -7.77 -7.53
CA ARG A 173 -11.39 -6.82 -6.44
C ARG A 173 -11.25 -5.36 -6.86
N ILE A 174 -10.34 -5.03 -7.77
CA ILE A 174 -10.21 -3.68 -8.34
C ILE A 174 -10.78 -3.56 -9.76
N GLY A 175 -11.48 -4.60 -10.24
CA GLY A 175 -12.13 -4.60 -11.56
C GLY A 175 -11.29 -5.14 -12.72
N GLY A 176 -10.09 -5.68 -12.48
CA GLY A 176 -9.26 -6.31 -13.50
C GLY A 176 -9.81 -7.67 -13.96
N LYS A 177 -9.80 -7.93 -15.27
CA LYS A 177 -10.08 -9.26 -15.85
C LYS A 177 -8.84 -10.17 -15.82
N GLY A 178 -8.17 -10.25 -14.67
CA GLY A 178 -6.88 -10.93 -14.55
C GLY A 178 -5.80 -10.35 -15.48
N TYR A 179 -4.65 -11.01 -15.55
CA TYR A 179 -3.48 -10.66 -16.38
C TYR A 179 -3.81 -10.71 -17.89
N THR A 180 -4.65 -9.81 -18.40
CA THR A 180 -4.73 -9.51 -19.83
C THR A 180 -3.75 -8.39 -20.14
N PRO A 181 -3.00 -8.43 -21.27
CA PRO A 181 -2.05 -7.39 -21.61
C PRO A 181 -2.79 -6.06 -21.78
N HIS A 182 -2.66 -5.17 -20.80
CA HIS A 182 -3.32 -3.87 -20.85
C HIS A 182 -2.55 -2.95 -21.78
N ALA A 183 -3.04 -2.81 -23.01
CA ALA A 183 -3.01 -1.55 -23.72
C ALA A 183 -4.38 -0.88 -23.52
N LYS A 184 -4.49 0.05 -22.58
CA LYS A 184 -5.61 1.01 -22.54
C LYS A 184 -5.11 2.38 -22.13
N GLN A 185 -5.39 3.32 -23.03
CA GLN A 185 -5.30 4.78 -22.97
C GLN A 185 -4.73 5.38 -21.67
N LEU A 186 -3.58 6.04 -21.83
CA LEU A 186 -3.05 7.03 -20.91
C LEU A 186 -4.07 8.18 -20.75
N SER A 187 -5.05 8.02 -19.86
CA SER A 187 -5.78 9.17 -19.33
C SER A 187 -5.15 9.49 -17.99
N LEU A 188 -4.24 10.46 -18.00
CA LEU A 188 -3.98 11.24 -16.80
C LEU A 188 -5.29 11.92 -16.45
N LYS A 189 -6.14 11.28 -15.65
CA LYS A 189 -7.15 11.99 -14.88
C LYS A 189 -6.48 12.50 -13.61
N ALA A 190 -5.40 13.24 -13.82
CA ALA A 190 -4.96 14.23 -12.86
C ALA A 190 -5.94 15.39 -13.01
N ASP A 191 -6.65 15.66 -11.93
CA ASP A 191 -7.21 16.97 -11.64
C ASP A 191 -6.10 18.02 -11.46
#